data_AF-A0A4Q2UU15-F1
#
_entry.id   AF-A0A4Q2UU15-F1
#
_cell.length_a   1.000
_cell.length_b   1.000
_cell.length_c   1.000
_cell.angle_alpha   90.00
_cell.angle_beta   90.00
_cell.angle_gamma   90.00
#
_symmetry.space_group_name_H-M   'P 1'
#
loop_
_entity.id
_entity.type
_entity.pdbx_description
1 polymer ?
#
loop_
_entity_poly.entity_id
_entity_poly.type
_entity_poly.pdbx_seq_one_letter_code
_entity_poly.pdbx_strand_id
1 'polypeptide(L)'
;MLPAFASHEYVESKASSTITASLIVGSPLIADDALLNAYRFLRRDDVYYRERGEDEIDVVERIAKLPKQDRLAKAEGLREKNELLTKQGGDLFRQWISESRQRLEG
;
A
#
# COMPACT_ATOMS: atom_id res chain seq x y z
N MET A 1 12.21 -0.51 5.02
CA MET A 1 11.81 -0.63 3.61
C MET A 1 11.82 -2.11 3.29
N LEU A 2 10.69 -2.64 2.80
CA LEU A 2 10.60 -4.03 2.36
C LEU A 2 10.76 -4.05 0.84
N PRO A 3 11.75 -4.77 0.28
CA PRO A 3 11.81 -4.96 -1.17
C PRO A 3 10.64 -5.85 -1.60
N ALA A 4 9.87 -5.39 -2.59
CA ALA A 4 8.81 -6.17 -3.18
C ALA A 4 9.43 -7.12 -4.21
N PHE A 5 9.71 -8.36 -3.80
CA PHE A 5 10.42 -9.34 -4.63
C PHE A 5 9.80 -9.49 -6.03
N ALA A 6 10.65 -9.27 -7.03
CA ALA A 6 10.35 -9.21 -8.44
C ALA A 6 10.08 -10.60 -9.06
N SER A 7 8.81 -10.93 -9.29
CA SER A 7 8.39 -11.74 -10.42
C SER A 7 6.90 -11.47 -10.72
N HIS A 8 6.48 -11.64 -11.98
CA HIS A 8 5.07 -11.48 -12.40
C HIS A 8 4.13 -12.37 -11.56
N GLU A 9 4.65 -13.51 -11.10
CA GLU A 9 3.99 -14.52 -10.26
C GLU A 9 3.86 -14.09 -8.78
N TYR A 10 4.72 -13.19 -8.30
CA TYR A 10 4.63 -12.62 -6.94
C TYR A 10 3.46 -11.64 -6.83
N VAL A 11 3.21 -10.85 -7.88
CA VAL A 11 2.09 -9.91 -7.97
C VAL A 11 0.73 -10.64 -7.97
N GLU A 12 0.63 -11.78 -8.65
CA GLU A 12 -0.62 -12.56 -8.72
C GLU A 12 -0.90 -13.40 -7.47
N SER A 13 0.11 -13.89 -6.73
CA SER A 13 -0.11 -14.93 -5.72
C SER A 13 0.42 -14.66 -4.30
N LYS A 14 1.45 -13.81 -4.09
CA LYS A 14 2.16 -13.74 -2.79
C LYS A 14 2.49 -12.35 -2.25
N ALA A 15 2.20 -11.28 -2.98
CA ALA A 15 2.51 -9.91 -2.55
C ALA A 15 1.54 -9.34 -1.49
N SER A 16 0.39 -9.97 -1.23
CA SER A 16 -0.65 -9.39 -0.36
C SER A 16 -0.19 -9.21 1.09
N SER A 17 0.54 -10.18 1.65
CA SER A 17 1.01 -10.14 3.05
C SER A 17 2.05 -9.06 3.27
N THR A 18 3.00 -8.90 2.35
CA THR A 18 4.04 -7.86 2.40
C THR A 18 3.43 -6.47 2.27
N ILE A 19 2.44 -6.31 1.40
CA ILE A 19 1.72 -5.04 1.21
C ILE A 19 0.90 -4.69 2.45
N THR A 20 0.20 -5.68 3.01
CA THR A 20 -0.56 -5.49 4.25
C THR A 20 0.37 -5.17 5.42
N ALA A 21 1.48 -5.88 5.56
CA ALA A 21 2.47 -5.62 6.61
C ALA A 21 3.12 -4.22 6.46
N SER A 22 3.41 -3.80 5.23
CA SER A 22 3.90 -2.45 4.93
C SER A 22 2.93 -1.36 5.41
N LEU A 23 1.63 -1.53 5.14
CA LEU A 23 0.58 -0.62 5.59
C LEU A 23 0.47 -0.58 7.11
N ILE A 24 0.43 -1.75 7.76
CA ILE A 24 0.29 -1.88 9.23
C ILE A 24 1.47 -1.21 9.94
N VAL A 25 2.70 -1.45 9.47
CA VAL A 25 3.92 -0.93 10.11
C VAL A 25 4.21 0.53 9.72
N GLY A 26 3.61 1.03 8.64
CA GLY A 26 3.90 2.33 8.06
C GLY A 26 5.28 2.36 7.39
N SER A 27 5.69 1.27 6.72
CA SER A 27 6.94 1.21 5.97
C SER A 27 6.68 1.25 4.47
N PRO A 28 6.94 2.37 3.77
CA PRO A 28 6.68 2.48 2.34
C PRO A 28 7.51 1.48 1.52
N LEU A 29 6.90 0.95 0.46
CA LEU A 29 7.49 -0.02 -0.47
C LEU A 29 8.21 0.68 -1.63
N ILE A 30 9.15 -0.02 -2.28
CA ILE A 30 9.49 0.30 -3.67
C ILE A 30 8.38 -0.29 -4.54
N ALA A 31 7.84 0.49 -5.45
CA ALA A 31 6.79 0.02 -6.34
C ALA A 31 6.90 0.67 -7.73
N ASP A 32 6.39 -0.05 -8.73
CA ASP A 32 6.21 0.45 -10.09
C ASP A 32 4.73 0.44 -10.47
N ASP A 33 4.44 0.77 -11.73
CA ASP A 33 3.07 0.79 -12.23
C ASP A 33 2.40 -0.59 -12.17
N ALA A 34 3.14 -1.71 -12.28
CA ALA A 34 2.54 -3.04 -12.20
C ALA A 34 1.95 -3.31 -10.80
N LEU A 35 2.71 -2.97 -9.75
CA LEU A 35 2.23 -3.10 -8.37
C LEU A 35 1.07 -2.13 -8.09
N LEU A 36 1.17 -0.86 -8.50
CA LEU A 36 0.10 0.12 -8.30
C LEU A 36 -1.17 -0.22 -9.10
N ASN A 37 -1.03 -0.93 -10.21
CA ASN A 37 -2.17 -1.44 -10.99
C ASN A 37 -2.88 -2.61 -10.30
N ALA A 38 -2.12 -3.52 -9.68
CA ALA A 38 -2.66 -4.64 -8.91
C ALA A 38 -3.29 -4.19 -7.59
N TYR A 39 -2.70 -3.20 -6.92
CA TYR A 39 -3.10 -2.71 -5.60
C TYR A 39 -3.58 -1.27 -5.66
N ARG A 40 -4.74 -1.05 -6.29
CA ARG A 40 -5.33 0.27 -6.58
C ARG A 40 -5.61 1.15 -5.36
N PHE A 41 -5.66 0.57 -4.17
CA PHE A 41 -5.75 1.35 -2.95
C PHE A 41 -4.45 2.11 -2.67
N LEU A 42 -3.29 1.68 -3.17
CA LEU A 42 -2.03 2.43 -3.12
C LEU A 42 -1.92 3.42 -4.29
N ARG A 43 -1.32 4.57 -4.04
CA ARG A 43 -0.99 5.64 -4.99
C ARG A 43 0.52 5.85 -4.98
N ARG A 44 1.03 6.59 -5.98
CA ARG A 44 2.46 6.94 -6.08
C ARG A 44 3.01 7.62 -4.82
N ASP A 45 2.18 8.41 -4.13
CA ASP A 45 2.58 9.11 -2.90
C ASP A 45 2.79 8.18 -1.70
N ASP A 46 2.17 6.99 -1.70
CA ASP A 46 2.25 6.02 -0.61
C ASP A 46 3.51 5.13 -0.69
N VAL A 47 4.21 5.21 -1.82
CA VAL A 47 5.35 4.35 -2.15
C VAL A 47 6.57 5.19 -2.51
N TYR A 48 7.72 4.53 -2.56
CA TYR A 48 8.86 5.03 -3.31
C TYR A 48 8.75 4.49 -4.73
N TYR A 49 8.20 5.32 -5.61
CA TYR A 49 7.99 4.94 -6.99
C TYR A 49 9.33 4.73 -7.70
N ARG A 50 9.48 3.62 -8.41
CA ARG A 50 10.61 3.28 -9.26
C ARG A 50 10.37 3.84 -10.65
N GLU A 51 11.18 4.81 -11.06
CA GLU A 51 11.05 5.45 -12.36
C GLU A 51 11.48 4.51 -13.49
N ARG A 52 11.04 4.82 -14.72
CA ARG A 52 11.41 4.02 -15.88
C ARG A 52 12.92 4.09 -16.10
N GLY A 53 13.57 2.94 -16.02
CA GLY A 53 15.03 2.82 -16.17
C GLY A 53 15.80 2.82 -14.85
N GLU A 54 15.13 3.01 -13.70
CA GLU A 54 15.73 2.77 -12.39
C GLU A 54 15.65 1.26 -12.04
N ASP A 55 16.71 0.75 -11.44
CA ASP A 55 16.66 -0.47 -10.65
C ASP A 55 16.35 -0.18 -9.17
N GLU A 56 16.26 -1.21 -8.34
CA GLU A 56 15.94 -1.03 -6.91
C GLU A 56 17.06 -0.34 -6.12
N ILE A 57 18.33 -0.53 -6.52
CA ILE A 57 19.47 0.10 -5.87
C ILE A 57 19.45 1.60 -6.14
N ASP A 58 19.14 2.02 -7.37
CA ASP A 58 18.96 3.43 -7.72
C ASP A 58 17.92 4.12 -6.81
N VAL A 59 16.79 3.44 -6.58
CA VAL A 59 15.73 3.94 -5.71
C VAL A 59 16.21 4.02 -4.25
N VAL A 60 16.90 2.99 -3.75
CA VAL A 60 17.45 2.99 -2.39
C VAL A 60 18.46 4.12 -2.20
N GLU A 61 19.35 4.37 -3.15
CA GLU A 61 20.29 5.49 -3.11
C GLU A 61 19.57 6.83 -3.08
N ARG A 62 18.53 7.00 -3.91
CA ARG A 62 17.70 8.20 -3.93
C ARG A 62 17.03 8.43 -2.57
N ILE A 63 16.54 7.39 -1.93
CA ILE A 63 15.93 7.47 -0.60
C ILE A 63 16.95 7.78 0.49
N ALA A 64 18.16 7.21 0.41
CA ALA A 64 19.23 7.49 1.35
C ALA A 64 19.63 8.98 1.35
N LYS A 65 19.48 9.65 0.20
CA LYS A 65 19.74 11.08 0.01
C LYS A 65 18.58 11.97 0.50
N LEU A 66 17.39 11.41 0.80
CA LEU A 66 16.26 12.21 1.28
C LEU A 66 16.46 12.72 2.72
N PRO A 67 16.03 13.97 3.00
CA PRO A 67 15.89 14.45 4.36
C PRO A 67 15.15 13.45 5.25
N LYS A 68 15.58 13.33 6.51
CA LYS A 68 14.95 12.44 7.48
C LYS A 68 13.45 12.76 7.63
N GLN A 69 13.10 14.04 7.63
CA GLN A 69 11.71 14.50 7.76
C GLN A 69 10.82 14.00 6.62
N ASP A 70 11.31 13.96 5.38
CA ASP A 70 10.53 13.51 4.22
C ASP A 70 10.26 12.00 4.29
N ARG A 71 11.25 11.23 4.77
CA ARG A 71 11.11 9.79 5.01
C ARG A 71 10.10 9.50 6.12
N LEU A 72 10.11 10.30 7.18
CA LEU A 72 9.15 10.20 8.28
C LEU A 72 7.74 10.60 7.84
N ALA A 73 7.59 11.70 7.09
CA ALA A 73 6.31 12.15 6.56
C ALA A 73 5.67 11.09 5.66
N LYS A 74 6.46 10.43 4.80
CA LYS A 74 5.94 9.35 3.96
C LYS A 74 5.52 8.12 4.77
N ALA A 75 6.27 7.77 5.83
CA ALA A 75 5.88 6.71 6.75
C ALA A 75 4.57 7.03 7.49
N GLU A 76 4.40 8.29 7.90
CA GLU A 76 3.20 8.74 8.60
C GLU A 76 1.97 8.77 7.69
N GLY A 77 2.10 9.31 6.48
CA GLY A 77 1.02 9.29 5.50
C GLY A 77 0.52 7.88 5.18
N LEU A 78 1.43 6.88 5.21
CA LEU A 78 1.05 5.49 5.04
C LEU A 78 0.26 4.93 6.25
N ARG A 79 0.56 5.37 7.47
CA ARG A 79 -0.22 5.00 8.68
C ARG A 79 -1.60 5.61 8.66
N GLU A 80 -1.71 6.91 8.36
CA GLU A 80 -2.98 7.61 8.20
C GLU A 80 -3.87 6.92 7.16
N LYS A 81 -3.25 6.47 6.06
CA LYS A 81 -3.94 5.71 5.03
C LYS A 81 -4.44 4.35 5.53
N ASN A 82 -3.64 3.63 6.31
CA ASN A 82 -4.05 2.34 6.88
C ASN A 82 -5.25 2.51 7.84
N GLU A 83 -5.26 3.59 8.64
CA GLU A 83 -6.38 3.94 9.49
C GLU A 83 -7.65 4.24 8.68
N LEU A 84 -7.51 5.02 7.60
CA LEU A 84 -8.61 5.32 6.69
C LEU A 84 -9.19 4.05 6.05
N LEU A 85 -8.33 3.16 5.52
CA LEU A 85 -8.75 1.90 4.90
C LEU A 85 -9.47 1.00 5.90
N THR A 86 -8.96 0.92 7.13
CA THR A 86 -9.58 0.13 8.21
C THR A 86 -10.96 0.69 8.58
N LYS A 87 -11.09 2.00 8.69
CA LYS A 87 -12.36 2.67 8.97
C LYS A 87 -13.38 2.42 7.85
N GLN A 88 -12.98 2.67 6.60
CA GLN A 88 -13.83 2.45 5.42
C GLN A 88 -14.29 1.00 5.30
N GLY A 89 -13.40 0.03 5.53
CA GLY A 89 -13.74 -1.38 5.54
C GLY A 89 -14.80 -1.72 6.61
N GLY A 90 -14.65 -1.15 7.82
CA GLY A 90 -15.64 -1.32 8.89
C GLY A 90 -17.00 -0.71 8.56
N ASP A 91 -17.03 0.48 7.96
CA ASP A 91 -18.28 1.16 7.57
C ASP A 91 -19.02 0.38 6.47
N LEU A 92 -18.30 -0.07 5.44
CA LEU A 92 -18.85 -0.93 4.38
C LEU A 92 -19.43 -2.23 4.93
N PHE A 93 -18.73 -2.87 5.86
CA PHE A 93 -19.21 -4.11 6.48
C PHE A 93 -20.51 -3.88 7.26
N ARG A 94 -20.59 -2.80 8.05
CA ARG A 94 -21.83 -2.46 8.79
C ARG A 94 -22.99 -2.17 7.83
N GLN A 95 -22.73 -1.43 6.76
CA GLN A 95 -23.74 -1.17 5.73
C GLN A 95 -24.25 -2.49 5.13
N TRP A 96 -23.35 -3.37 4.71
CA TRP A 96 -23.71 -4.66 4.13
C TRP A 96 -24.55 -5.53 5.07
N ILE A 97 -24.24 -5.56 6.36
CA ILE A 97 -25.04 -6.26 7.38
C ILE A 97 -26.45 -5.65 7.50
N SER A 98 -26.55 -4.32 7.50
CA SER A 98 -27.85 -3.64 7.61
C SER A 98 -28.75 -3.91 6.40
N GLU A 99 -28.18 -3.85 5.19
CA GLU A 99 -28.90 -4.16 3.94
C GLU A 99 -29.33 -5.62 3.88
N SER A 100 -28.47 -6.53 4.35
CA SER A 100 -28.78 -7.96 4.38
C SER A 100 -29.91 -8.29 5.35
N ARG A 101 -29.95 -7.65 6.53
CA ARG A 101 -31.06 -7.80 7.48
C ARG A 101 -32.39 -7.31 6.88
N GLN A 102 -32.40 -6.15 6.24
CA GLN A 102 -33.60 -5.61 5.59
C GLN A 102 -34.16 -6.55 4.51
N ARG A 103 -33.30 -7.24 3.77
CA ARG A 103 -33.71 -8.23 2.74
C ARG A 103 -34.30 -9.52 3.30
N LEU A 104 -34.00 -9.85 4.56
CA LEU A 104 -34.50 -11.07 5.22
C LEU A 104 -35.79 -10.81 6.00
N GLU A 105 -36.05 -9.56 6.38
CA GLU A 105 -37.22 -9.13 7.16
C GLU A 105 -38.34 -8.54 6.29
N GLY A 106 -38.09 -8.27 5.00
CA GLY A 106 -39.07 -7.80 4.00
C GLY A 106 -39.42 -8.87 2.98
#